data_AF-A0A1F5P2L5-F1
#
_entry.id   AF-A0A1F5P2L5-F1
#
_cell.length_a   1.000
_cell.length_b   1.000
_cell.length_c   1.000
_cell.angle_alpha   90.00
_cell.angle_beta   90.00
_cell.angle_gamma   90.00
#
_symmetry.space_group_name_H-M   'P 1'
#
loop_
_entity.id
_entity.type
_entity.pdbx_description
1 polymer ?
#
loop_
_entity_poly.entity_id
_entity_poly.type
_entity_poly.pdbx_seq_one_letter_code
_entity_poly.pdbx_strand_id
1 'polypeptide(L)' 'MNKVIMFAVVGLLVGVGAGYFLGVNREKAAAAARQAEIEQEAASLANPFQNSSANPFESSLNPFEEVKTNPFAQ' A
#
# COMPACT_ATOMS: atom_id res chain seq x y z
N MET A 1 -15.76 54.10 4.97
CA MET A 1 -14.70 53.18 4.53
C MET A 1 -14.71 53.11 3.01
N ASN A 2 -13.58 53.29 2.34
CA ASN A 2 -13.54 53.31 0.87
C ASN A 2 -13.74 51.89 0.32
N LYS A 3 -14.56 51.70 -0.72
CA LYS A 3 -14.90 50.35 -1.26
C LYS A 3 -13.66 49.54 -1.63
N VAL A 4 -12.62 50.22 -2.13
CA VAL A 4 -11.31 49.63 -2.48
C VAL A 4 -10.63 48.98 -1.28
N ILE A 5 -10.65 49.65 -0.12
CA ILE A 5 -10.03 49.13 1.12
C ILE A 5 -10.81 47.90 1.61
N MET A 6 -12.13 47.91 1.48
CA MET A 6 -12.98 46.77 1.84
C MET A 6 -12.66 45.53 1.00
N PHE A 7 -12.56 45.67 -0.33
CA PHE A 7 -12.20 44.56 -1.22
C PHE A 7 -10.78 44.04 -0.95
N ALA A 8 -9.83 44.92 -0.65
CA ALA A 8 -8.47 44.52 -0.32
C ALA A 8 -8.41 43.66 0.95
N VAL A 9 -9.15 44.06 2.00
CA VAL A 9 -9.21 43.30 3.26
C VAL A 9 -9.88 41.95 3.06
N VAL A 10 -11.00 41.90 2.32
CA VAL A 10 -11.70 40.64 2.04
C VAL A 10 -10.81 39.69 1.22
N GLY A 11 -10.13 40.20 0.18
CA GLY A 11 -9.21 39.40 -0.62
C GLY A 11 -8.05 38.82 0.19
N LEU A 12 -7.51 39.60 1.13
CA LEU A 12 -6.45 39.15 2.02
C LEU A 12 -6.93 38.01 2.95
N LEU A 13 -8.11 38.15 3.55
CA LEU A 13 -8.67 37.11 4.44
C LEU A 13 -8.96 35.81 3.67
N VAL A 14 -9.52 35.91 2.46
CA VAL A 14 -9.78 34.74 1.60
C VAL A 14 -8.47 34.07 1.18
N GLY A 15 -7.45 34.85 0.81
CA GLY A 15 -6.14 34.31 0.44
C GLY A 15 -5.46 33.57 1.58
N VAL A 16 -5.50 34.12 2.80
CA VAL A 16 -4.96 33.46 4.00
C VAL A 16 -5.72 32.17 4.32
N GLY A 17 -7.06 32.20 4.29
CA GLY A 17 -7.88 31.02 4.55
C GLY A 17 -7.66 29.89 3.54
N ALA A 18 -7.64 30.23 2.24
CA ALA A 18 -7.38 29.28 1.17
C ALA A 18 -5.95 28.71 1.24
N GLY A 19 -4.96 29.56 1.51
CA GLY A 19 -3.56 29.15 1.68
C GLY A 19 -3.37 28.18 2.85
N TYR A 20 -3.99 28.46 4.00
CA TYR A 20 -3.92 27.59 5.17
C TYR A 20 -4.57 26.22 4.90
N PHE A 21 -5.77 26.20 4.30
CA PHE A 21 -6.47 24.95 3.99
C PHE A 21 -5.69 24.05 3.01
N LEU A 22 -5.12 24.65 1.96
CA LEU A 22 -4.30 23.92 0.98
C LEU A 22 -2.98 23.43 1.59
N GLY A 23 -2.35 24.22 2.46
CA GLY A 23 -1.11 23.85 3.15
C GLY A 23 -1.30 22.63 4.06
N VAL A 24 -2.32 22.67 4.93
CA VAL A 24 -2.60 21.58 5.87
C VAL A 24 -2.91 20.27 5.15
N ASN A 25 -3.65 20.31 4.04
CA ASN A 25 -3.95 19.11 3.27
C ASN A 25 -2.71 18.52 2.58
N ARG A 26 -1.78 19.37 2.13
CA ARG A 26 -0.50 18.92 1.55
C ARG A 26 0.39 18.27 2.60
N GLU A 27 0.48 18.83 3.80
CA GLU A 27 1.27 18.25 4.88
C GLU A 27 0.69 16.91 5.35
N LYS A 28 -0.63 16.79 5.48
CA LYS A 28 -1.28 15.52 5.81
C LYS A 28 -1.03 14.46 4.75
N ALA A 29 -1.12 14.81 3.46
CA ALA A 29 -0.83 13.89 2.37
C ALA A 29 0.65 13.47 2.38
N ALA A 30 1.57 14.40 2.61
CA ALA A 30 3.00 14.10 2.69
C ALA A 30 3.35 13.25 3.93
N ALA A 31 2.69 13.48 5.06
CA ALA A 31 2.87 12.68 6.27
C ALA A 31 2.33 11.26 6.10
N ALA A 32 1.15 11.10 5.48
CA ALA A 32 0.57 9.80 5.17
C ALA A 32 1.45 9.00 4.20
N ALA A 33 2.03 9.66 3.18
CA ALA A 33 2.97 9.02 2.26
C ALA A 33 4.22 8.49 2.98
N ARG A 34 4.82 9.27 3.88
CA ARG A 34 5.97 8.82 4.68
C ARG A 34 5.62 7.68 5.63
N GLN A 35 4.42 7.71 6.22
CA GLN A 35 3.96 6.61 7.08
C GLN A 35 3.75 5.32 6.28
N ALA A 36 3.18 5.41 5.08
CA ALA A 36 2.96 4.25 4.21
C ALA A 36 4.28 3.59 3.77
N GLU A 37 5.34 4.38 3.54
CA GLU A 37 6.68 3.84 3.22
C GLU A 37 7.28 3.08 4.40
N ILE A 38 7.23 3.66 5.61
CA ILE A 38 7.74 3.02 6.83
C ILE A 38 6.96 1.75 7.15
N GLU A 39 5.63 1.77 6.97
CA GLU A 39 4.76 0.62 7.24
C GLU A 39 4.97 -0.50 6.23
N GLN A 40 5.25 -0.21 4.96
CA GLN A 40 5.61 -1.21 3.96
C GLN A 40 6.96 -1.87 4.27
N GLU A 41 7.95 -1.09 4.68
CA GLU A 41 9.26 -1.61 5.06
C GLU A 41 9.14 -2.51 6.31
N ALA A 42 8.41 -2.06 7.33
CA ALA A 42 8.12 -2.86 8.52
C ALA A 42 7.34 -4.14 8.20
N ALA A 43 6.34 -4.08 7.31
CA ALA A 43 5.56 -5.23 6.88
C ALA A 43 6.40 -6.24 6.09
N SER A 44 7.37 -5.78 5.29
CA SER A 44 8.30 -6.65 4.57
C SER A 44 9.28 -7.38 5.49
N LEU A 45 9.79 -6.69 6.52
CA LEU A 45 10.66 -7.28 7.54
C LEU A 45 9.91 -8.22 8.51
N ALA A 46 8.65 -7.91 8.82
CA ALA A 46 7.83 -8.67 9.75
C ALA A 46 7.09 -9.85 9.12
N ASN A 47 7.18 -10.07 7.80
CA ASN A 47 6.55 -11.20 7.12
C ASN A 47 7.54 -12.37 6.94
N PRO A 48 7.66 -13.29 7.92
CA PRO A 48 8.54 -14.45 7.82
C PRO A 48 8.08 -15.47 6.76
N PHE A 49 6.93 -15.26 6.11
CA PHE A 49 6.36 -16.16 5.11
C PHE A 49 6.55 -15.69 3.67
N GLN A 50 7.15 -14.52 3.42
CA GLN A 50 7.37 -14.02 2.06
C GLN A 50 8.22 -14.97 1.18
N ASN A 51 9.05 -15.81 1.80
CA ASN A 51 9.91 -16.79 1.11
C ASN A 51 9.47 -18.25 1.31
N SER A 52 8.37 -18.52 2.02
CA SER A 52 7.94 -19.90 2.31
C SER A 52 6.81 -20.33 1.37
N SER A 53 7.12 -20.39 0.08
CA SER A 53 6.39 -21.19 -0.90
C SER A 53 7.13 -22.51 -1.15
N ALA A 54 7.88 -23.01 -0.16
CA ALA A 54 8.46 -24.35 -0.23
C ALA A 54 7.34 -25.34 0.10
N ASN A 55 6.45 -25.62 -0.85
CA ASN A 55 5.54 -26.75 -0.75
C ASN A 55 6.41 -28.02 -0.69
N PRO A 56 6.54 -28.70 0.47
CA PRO A 56 7.44 -29.85 0.60
C PRO A 56 6.94 -31.06 -0.19
N PHE A 57 5.72 -31.00 -0.74
CA PHE A 57 5.11 -32.04 -1.56
C PHE A 57 5.12 -31.71 -3.06
N GLU A 58 5.64 -30.55 -3.49
CA GLU A 58 5.71 -30.21 -4.92
C GLU A 58 6.66 -31.13 -5.71
N SER A 59 7.66 -31.69 -5.02
CA SER A 59 8.62 -32.65 -5.57
C SER A 59 8.25 -34.12 -5.34
N SER A 60 7.06 -34.39 -4.77
CA SER A 60 6.58 -35.75 -4.55
C SER A 60 6.15 -36.37 -5.88
N LEU A 61 7.13 -36.82 -6.67
CA LEU A 61 6.90 -37.81 -7.72
C LEU A 61 6.16 -38.98 -7.07
N ASN A 62 4.92 -39.22 -7.49
CA ASN A 62 4.08 -40.28 -6.94
C ASN A 62 4.83 -41.62 -7.12
N PRO A 63 5.25 -42.32 -6.04
CA PRO A 63 6.05 -43.53 -6.17
C PRO A 63 5.30 -44.70 -6.83
N PHE A 64 3.99 -44.54 -7.07
CA PHE A 64 3.15 -45.51 -7.75
C PHE A 64 2.71 -45.07 -9.15
N GLU A 65 3.21 -43.94 -9.68
CA GLU A 65 2.83 -43.48 -11.02
C GLU A 65 3.17 -44.49 -12.14
N GLU A 66 4.23 -45.29 -11.94
CA GLU A 66 4.68 -46.31 -12.88
C GLU A 66 4.06 -47.71 -12.65
N VAL A 67 3.34 -47.93 -11.55
CA VAL A 67 2.76 -49.26 -11.26
C VAL A 67 1.35 -49.37 -11.84
N LYS A 68 1.30 -49.49 -13.17
CA LYS A 68 0.10 -49.94 -13.89
C LYS A 68 0.14 -51.46 -14.10
N THR A 69 0.36 -52.23 -13.03
CA THR A 69 0.25 -53.69 -13.11
C THR A 69 -1.23 -54.07 -12.99
N ASN A 70 -1.87 -54.39 -14.11
CA ASN A 70 -3.21 -55.00 -14.09
C ASN A 70 -3.06 -56.50 -13.78
N PRO A 71 -3.43 -56.99 -12.59
CA PRO A 71 -3.27 -58.39 -12.22
C PRO A 71 -4.25 -59.34 -12.95
N PHE A 72 -5.18 -58.79 -13.74
CA PHE A 72 -6.15 -59.53 -14.55
C PHE A 72 -5.87 -59.47 -16.05
N ALA A 73 -4.71 -58.93 -16.47
CA ALA A 73 -4.27 -59.04 -17.86
C ALA A 73 -3.75 -60.47 -18.12
N GLN A 74 -4.68 -61.42 -18.29
CA GLN A 74 -4.46 -62.77 -18.83
C GLN A 74 -5.05 -62.86 -20.23
#